data_AF-A0AB39KP31-F1
#
_entry.id   AF-A0AB39KP31-F1
#
_cell.length_a   1.000
_cell.length_b   1.000
_cell.length_c   1.000
_cell.angle_alpha   90.00
_cell.angle_beta   90.00
_cell.angle_gamma   90.00
#
_symmetry.space_group_name_H-M   'P 1'
#
loop_
_entity.id
_entity.type
_entity.pdbx_description
1 polymer ?
#
loop_
_entity_poly.entity_id
_entity_poly.type
_entity_poly.pdbx_seq_one_letter_code
_entity_poly.pdbx_strand_id
1 'polypeptide(L)'
;MKRIGIAMMGLILCACEGGKVQPRALSGADAGLGRNITERVGCGACHQIPGVTWPQGKVGPSLEGFADRALIAGRFPNQPETLARFVRDAPSLSPETGMPPMPLTEEEARHVAAYLYTLHAR
;
A
#
# COMPACT_ATOMS: atom_id res chain seq x y z
N MET A 1 -7.30 -64.59 -16.27
CA MET A 1 -6.49 -64.15 -15.11
C MET A 1 -6.30 -62.64 -15.19
N LYS A 2 -6.72 -61.92 -14.13
CA LYS A 2 -6.30 -60.56 -13.67
C LYS A 2 -6.21 -59.45 -14.75
N ARG A 3 -7.26 -58.62 -14.93
CA ARG A 3 -7.46 -57.30 -14.29
C ARG A 3 -6.19 -56.43 -14.26
N ILE A 4 -6.20 -55.28 -14.95
CA ILE A 4 -5.79 -53.97 -14.42
C ILE A 4 -6.60 -52.91 -15.18
N GLY A 5 -7.55 -52.27 -14.49
CA GLY A 5 -8.20 -51.06 -14.96
C GLY A 5 -7.32 -49.86 -14.63
N ILE A 6 -7.02 -49.05 -15.64
CA ILE A 6 -6.36 -47.76 -15.43
C ILE A 6 -7.47 -46.73 -15.28
N ALA A 7 -7.85 -46.47 -14.04
CA ALA A 7 -8.66 -45.32 -13.68
C ALA A 7 -7.77 -44.08 -13.76
N MET A 8 -7.87 -43.33 -14.85
CA MET A 8 -7.18 -42.06 -15.04
C MET A 8 -7.91 -41.01 -14.21
N MET A 9 -7.44 -40.82 -12.97
CA MET A 9 -7.87 -39.76 -12.06
C MET A 9 -7.51 -38.41 -12.70
N GLY A 10 -8.50 -37.74 -13.27
CA GLY A 10 -8.35 -36.40 -13.86
C GLY A 10 -7.97 -35.39 -12.79
N LEU A 11 -6.73 -34.94 -12.81
CA LEU A 11 -6.23 -33.86 -11.97
C LEU A 11 -6.81 -32.54 -12.52
N ILE A 12 -7.92 -32.08 -11.94
CA ILE A 12 -8.50 -30.77 -12.25
C ILE A 12 -7.60 -29.72 -11.60
N LEU A 13 -6.66 -29.18 -12.38
CA LEU A 13 -5.93 -27.97 -12.05
C LEU A 13 -6.91 -26.80 -12.12
N CYS A 14 -7.48 -26.44 -10.98
CA CYS A 14 -8.19 -25.17 -10.81
C CYS A 14 -7.14 -24.05 -10.91
N ALA A 15 -6.97 -23.49 -12.10
CA ALA A 15 -6.12 -22.32 -12.30
C ALA A 15 -6.76 -21.14 -11.54
N CYS A 16 -6.05 -20.60 -10.54
CA CYS A 16 -6.43 -19.33 -9.95
C CYS A 16 -6.26 -18.26 -11.04
N GLU A 17 -7.38 -17.86 -11.63
CA GLU A 17 -7.47 -16.74 -12.56
C GLU A 17 -6.78 -15.53 -11.94
N GLY A 18 -5.86 -14.93 -12.69
CA GLY A 18 -5.03 -13.81 -12.24
C GLY A 18 -5.89 -12.75 -11.56
N GLY A 19 -5.77 -12.66 -10.24
CA GLY A 19 -6.58 -11.78 -9.42
C GLY A 19 -6.40 -10.35 -9.89
N LYS A 20 -7.45 -9.75 -10.45
CA LYS A 20 -7.52 -8.31 -10.64
C LYS A 20 -7.24 -7.68 -9.28
N VAL A 21 -6.20 -6.85 -9.19
CA VAL A 21 -5.92 -6.08 -7.96
C VAL A 21 -7.15 -5.20 -7.75
N GLN A 22 -8.00 -5.61 -6.81
CA GLN A 22 -9.18 -4.84 -6.43
C GLN A 22 -8.70 -3.46 -5.96
N PRO A 23 -9.34 -2.37 -6.39
CA PRO A 23 -9.02 -1.04 -5.89
C PRO A 23 -9.06 -1.06 -4.36
N ARG A 24 -7.93 -0.72 -3.74
CA ARG A 24 -7.76 -0.69 -2.29
C ARG A 24 -8.44 0.56 -1.73
N ALA A 25 -9.76 0.51 -1.64
CA ALA A 25 -10.58 1.62 -1.18
C ALA A 25 -10.75 1.62 0.35
N LEU A 26 -10.67 2.79 0.96
CA LEU A 26 -11.01 3.03 2.37
C LEU A 26 -12.35 3.76 2.42
N SER A 27 -13.40 3.10 2.89
CA SER A 27 -14.72 3.73 3.03
C SER A 27 -14.64 5.01 3.89
N GLY A 28 -15.19 6.10 3.39
CA GLY A 28 -15.16 7.41 4.06
C GLY A 28 -13.83 8.17 3.94
N ALA A 29 -12.81 7.63 3.28
CA ALA A 29 -11.57 8.34 3.06
C ALA A 29 -11.60 9.14 1.74
N ASP A 30 -11.33 10.44 1.84
CA ASP A 30 -11.12 11.36 0.73
C ASP A 30 -9.62 11.52 0.39
N ALA A 31 -9.26 11.25 -0.88
CA ALA A 31 -7.89 11.36 -1.36
C ALA A 31 -7.40 12.80 -1.59
N GLY A 32 -8.30 13.74 -1.88
CA GLY A 32 -7.97 15.17 -1.99
C GLY A 32 -7.58 15.76 -0.63
N LEU A 33 -8.34 15.42 0.42
CA LEU A 33 -7.95 15.72 1.80
C LEU A 33 -6.62 15.04 2.15
N GLY A 34 -6.43 13.79 1.75
CA GLY A 34 -5.18 13.06 1.93
C GLY A 34 -3.96 13.75 1.36
N ARG A 35 -4.08 14.32 0.15
CA ARG A 35 -3.02 15.12 -0.49
C ARG A 35 -2.69 16.35 0.35
N ASN A 36 -3.70 17.12 0.78
CA ASN A 36 -3.50 18.32 1.59
C ASN A 36 -2.85 18.01 2.95
N ILE A 37 -3.27 16.90 3.59
CA ILE A 37 -2.67 16.42 4.84
C ILE A 37 -1.20 16.04 4.60
N THR A 38 -0.90 15.30 3.53
CA THR A 38 0.45 14.86 3.15
C THR A 38 1.41 16.05 3.03
N GLU A 39 0.95 17.15 2.43
CA GLU A 39 1.72 18.41 2.34
C GLU A 39 1.89 19.04 3.72
N ARG A 40 0.80 19.21 4.48
CA ARG A 40 0.81 19.86 5.80
C ARG A 40 1.70 19.16 6.82
N VAL A 41 1.68 17.83 6.86
CA VAL A 41 2.45 17.05 7.85
C VAL A 41 3.88 16.76 7.39
N GLY A 42 4.27 17.26 6.23
CA GLY A 42 5.66 17.28 5.79
C GLY A 42 6.18 15.97 5.23
N CYS A 43 5.32 15.09 4.67
CA CYS A 43 5.77 13.84 4.06
C CYS A 43 6.83 14.08 2.95
N GLY A 44 6.71 15.21 2.24
CA GLY A 44 7.67 15.64 1.22
C GLY A 44 9.08 15.94 1.73
N ALA A 45 9.28 16.11 3.04
CA ALA A 45 10.62 16.31 3.63
C ALA A 45 11.51 15.07 3.46
N CYS A 46 10.90 13.88 3.45
CA CYS A 46 11.62 12.60 3.30
C CYS A 46 11.39 11.94 1.95
N HIS A 47 10.23 12.15 1.33
CA HIS A 47 9.82 11.46 0.10
C HIS A 47 9.65 12.41 -1.08
N GLN A 48 9.89 11.90 -2.29
CA GLN A 48 9.33 12.47 -3.51
C GLN A 48 7.92 11.92 -3.73
N ILE A 49 6.95 12.80 -3.98
CA ILE A 49 5.53 12.45 -4.05
C ILE A 49 4.90 13.15 -5.26
N PRO A 50 4.30 12.41 -6.22
CA PRO A 50 3.63 13.03 -7.35
C PRO A 50 2.52 13.99 -6.92
N GLY A 51 2.61 15.26 -7.33
CA GLY A 51 1.65 16.30 -6.97
C GLY A 51 2.04 17.16 -5.77
N VAL A 52 3.10 16.80 -5.03
CA VAL A 52 3.77 17.68 -4.06
C VAL A 52 5.05 18.18 -4.71
N THR A 53 5.20 19.50 -4.89
CA THR A 53 6.33 20.08 -5.65
C THR A 53 7.52 20.47 -4.78
N TRP A 54 7.29 20.74 -3.49
CA TRP A 54 8.34 21.05 -2.51
C TRP A 54 7.81 20.78 -1.08
N PRO A 55 8.61 20.19 -0.16
CA PRO A 55 9.94 19.63 -0.36
C PRO A 55 9.97 18.35 -1.21
N GLN A 56 11.16 17.95 -1.68
CA GLN A 56 11.39 16.76 -2.53
C GLN A 56 12.47 15.85 -1.92
N GLY A 57 12.22 15.36 -0.71
CA GLY A 57 13.14 14.55 0.07
C GLY A 57 13.50 13.21 -0.59
N LYS A 58 14.68 12.68 -0.26
CA LYS A 58 15.19 11.40 -0.77
C LYS A 58 15.71 10.48 0.35
N VAL A 59 15.35 10.78 1.60
CA VAL A 59 15.68 9.92 2.75
C VAL A 59 14.83 8.64 2.67
N GLY A 60 13.54 8.80 2.39
CA GLY A 60 12.65 7.71 2.01
C GLY A 60 12.64 7.48 0.50
N PRO A 61 12.17 6.31 0.03
CA PRO A 61 11.98 6.05 -1.39
C PRO A 61 10.92 6.98 -1.99
N SER A 62 10.95 7.20 -3.30
CA SER A 62 9.84 7.85 -4.02
C SER A 62 8.52 7.12 -3.73
N LEU A 63 7.42 7.86 -3.68
CA LEU A 63 6.06 7.33 -3.57
C LEU A 63 5.33 7.25 -4.92
N GLU A 64 6.01 7.57 -6.03
CA GLU A 64 5.49 7.27 -7.37
C GLU A 64 5.23 5.76 -7.53
N GLY A 65 4.11 5.41 -8.15
CA GLY A 65 3.68 4.02 -8.31
C GLY A 65 3.36 3.30 -7.01
N PHE A 66 3.13 4.01 -5.89
CA PHE A 66 2.80 3.36 -4.62
C PHE A 66 1.54 2.49 -4.72
N ALA A 67 0.53 2.93 -5.47
CA ALA A 67 -0.73 2.21 -5.66
C ALA A 67 -0.54 0.82 -6.28
N ASP A 68 0.55 0.61 -7.01
CA ASP A 68 0.86 -0.65 -7.69
C ASP A 68 1.70 -1.60 -6.83
N ARG A 69 2.17 -1.14 -5.65
CA ARG A 69 3.03 -1.95 -4.78
C ARG A 69 2.22 -3.03 -4.06
N ALA A 70 2.77 -4.24 -4.04
CA ALA A 70 2.25 -5.34 -3.24
C ALA A 70 2.58 -5.19 -1.75
N LEU A 71 3.70 -4.51 -1.43
CA LEU A 71 4.22 -4.40 -0.06
C LEU A 71 4.43 -2.94 0.37
N ILE A 72 4.12 -2.66 1.63
CA ILE A 72 4.48 -1.44 2.36
C ILE A 72 5.89 -1.63 2.92
N ALA A 73 6.77 -0.67 2.66
CA ALA A 73 8.18 -0.70 3.08
C ALA A 73 8.92 -2.01 2.72
N GLY A 74 8.47 -2.70 1.67
CA GLY A 74 9.02 -4.01 1.26
C GLY A 74 8.76 -5.15 2.24
N ARG A 75 7.91 -4.97 3.26
CA ARG A 75 7.77 -5.92 4.38
C ARG A 75 6.33 -6.34 4.66
N PHE A 76 5.37 -5.42 4.61
CA PHE A 76 3.98 -5.71 5.01
C PHE A 76 3.07 -5.77 3.78
N PRO A 77 2.08 -6.67 3.72
CA PRO A 77 1.05 -6.63 2.69
C PRO A 77 0.44 -5.24 2.60
N ASN A 78 0.38 -4.69 1.39
CA ASN A 78 -0.17 -3.36 1.16
C ASN A 78 -1.69 -3.41 1.19
N GLN A 79 -2.24 -3.45 2.40
CA GLN A 79 -3.65 -3.45 2.72
C GLN A 79 -4.06 -2.12 3.35
N PRO A 80 -5.31 -1.66 3.17
CA PRO A 80 -5.67 -0.29 3.50
C PRO A 80 -5.49 0.09 4.96
N GLU A 81 -5.93 -0.76 5.88
CA GLU A 81 -5.81 -0.53 7.33
C GLU A 81 -4.35 -0.62 7.79
N THR A 82 -3.57 -1.53 7.20
CA THR A 82 -2.13 -1.65 7.47
C THR A 82 -1.38 -0.40 7.01
N LEU A 83 -1.73 0.13 5.84
CA LEU A 83 -1.13 1.36 5.31
C LEU A 83 -1.46 2.56 6.19
N ALA A 84 -2.74 2.75 6.55
CA ALA A 84 -3.14 3.85 7.43
C ALA A 84 -2.40 3.79 8.78
N ARG A 85 -2.28 2.58 9.38
CA ARG A 85 -1.50 2.40 10.61
C ARG A 85 -0.02 2.71 10.40
N PHE A 86 0.59 2.24 9.31
CA PHE A 86 2.00 2.48 9.01
C PHE A 86 2.29 3.96 8.79
N VAL A 87 1.44 4.68 8.04
CA VAL A 87 1.61 6.11 7.78
C VAL A 87 1.51 6.94 9.06
N ARG A 88 0.65 6.53 10.00
CA ARG A 88 0.51 7.19 11.31
C ARG A 88 1.68 6.87 12.24
N ASP A 89 2.05 5.61 12.37
CA ASP A 89 3.02 5.11 13.34
C ASP A 89 3.76 3.90 12.78
N ALA A 90 4.71 4.17 11.88
CA ALA A 90 5.57 3.15 11.27
C ALA A 90 6.38 2.37 12.32
N PRO A 91 6.98 2.99 13.36
CA PRO A 91 7.72 2.27 14.39
C PRO A 91 6.90 1.21 15.15
N SER A 92 5.58 1.41 15.31
CA SER A 92 4.71 0.38 15.91
C SER A 92 4.60 -0.92 15.12
N LEU A 93 4.98 -0.91 13.83
CA LEU A 93 4.97 -2.06 12.93
C LEU A 93 6.38 -2.52 12.56
N SER A 94 7.31 -1.58 12.37
CA SER A 94 8.72 -1.81 12.02
C SER A 94 9.59 -0.93 12.90
N PRO A 95 9.97 -1.39 14.11
CA PRO A 95 10.78 -0.62 15.06
C PRO A 95 12.12 -0.11 14.49
N GLU A 96 12.63 -0.77 13.45
CA GLU A 96 13.87 -0.45 12.75
C GLU A 96 13.73 0.62 11.65
N THR A 97 12.51 1.09 11.39
CA THR A 97 12.24 2.09 10.35
C THR A 97 12.82 3.46 10.70
N GLY A 98 13.29 4.20 9.70
CA GLY A 98 13.66 5.61 9.84
C GLY A 98 12.47 6.57 9.77
N MET A 99 11.27 6.09 9.45
CA MET A 99 10.05 6.91 9.41
C MET A 99 9.52 7.14 10.83
N PRO A 100 9.47 8.38 11.34
CA PRO A 100 8.99 8.63 12.69
C PRO A 100 7.46 8.45 12.78
N PRO A 101 6.89 8.39 14.01
CA PRO A 101 5.46 8.58 14.19
C PRO A 101 5.05 9.97 13.67
N MET A 102 3.99 10.01 12.87
CA MET A 102 3.51 11.23 12.24
C MET A 102 2.40 11.86 13.10
N PRO A 103 2.28 13.21 13.11
CA PRO A 103 1.24 13.92 13.87
C PRO A 103 -0.12 13.82 13.14
N LEU A 104 -0.66 12.60 13.08
CA LEU A 104 -1.89 12.25 12.37
C LEU A 104 -2.88 11.59 13.32
N THR A 105 -4.15 11.95 13.20
CA THR A 105 -5.25 11.14 13.75
C THR A 105 -5.43 9.85 12.95
N GLU A 106 -6.25 8.92 13.47
CA GLU A 106 -6.59 7.72 12.71
C GLU A 106 -7.31 8.04 11.39
N GLU A 107 -8.19 9.02 11.41
CA GLU A 107 -8.97 9.46 10.25
C GLU A 107 -8.07 10.13 9.20
N GLU A 108 -7.20 11.04 9.62
CA GLU A 108 -6.24 11.68 8.71
C GLU A 108 -5.32 10.66 8.04
N ALA A 109 -4.88 9.64 8.77
CA ALA A 109 -4.06 8.58 8.20
C ALA A 109 -4.81 7.75 7.14
N ARG A 110 -6.14 7.57 7.27
CA ARG A 110 -6.97 6.93 6.24
C ARG A 110 -7.06 7.80 4.99
N HIS A 111 -7.21 9.12 5.13
CA HIS A 111 -7.18 10.06 4.01
C HIS A 111 -5.83 10.00 3.27
N VAL A 112 -4.71 10.01 4.00
CA VAL A 112 -3.38 9.88 3.39
C VAL A 112 -3.22 8.53 2.68
N ALA A 113 -3.63 7.43 3.30
CA ALA A 113 -3.60 6.12 2.65
C ALA A 113 -4.44 6.08 1.36
N ALA A 114 -5.63 6.70 1.36
CA ALA A 114 -6.46 6.82 0.15
C ALA A 114 -5.76 7.63 -0.95
N TYR A 115 -5.05 8.71 -0.60
CA TYR A 115 -4.23 9.46 -1.56
C TYR A 115 -3.07 8.62 -2.11
N LEU A 116 -2.36 7.87 -1.28
CA LEU A 116 -1.27 7.01 -1.76
C LEU A 116 -1.75 5.93 -2.73
N TYR A 117 -3.00 5.47 -2.60
CA TYR A 117 -3.62 4.54 -3.55
C TYR A 117 -4.07 5.19 -4.87
N THR A 118 -3.96 6.51 -5.04
CA THR A 118 -4.14 7.16 -6.35
C THR A 118 -2.82 7.30 -7.14
N LEU A 119 -1.68 7.02 -6.50
CA LEU A 119 -0.34 7.19 -7.07
C LEU A 119 0.07 5.95 -7.88
N HIS A 120 -0.42 5.83 -9.11
CA HIS A 120 0.02 4.80 -10.06
C HIS A 120 1.33 5.16 -10.76
N ALA A 121 2.03 4.15 -11.28
CA ALA A 121 3.18 4.34 -12.15
C ALA A 121 2.74 5.02 -13.45
N ARG A 122 3.58 5.89 -14.00
CA ARG A 122 3.38 6.52 -15.30
C ARG A 122 3.88 5.64 -16.44
#